data_AF-A0A139XCX7-F1
#
_entry.id   AF-A0A139XCX7-F1
#
_cell.length_a   1.000
_cell.length_b   1.000
_cell.length_c   1.000
_cell.angle_alpha   90.00
_cell.angle_beta   90.00
_cell.angle_gamma   90.00
#
_symmetry.space_group_name_H-M   'P 1'
#
loop_
_entity.id
_entity.type
_entity.pdbx_description
1 polymer ?
#
loop_
_entity_poly.entity_id
_entity_poly.type
_entity_poly.pdbx_seq_one_letter_code
_entity_poly.pdbx_strand_id
1 'polypeptide(L)'
;MPQKANLKINILLENKNDRVIASALELPSYRVEATTREVALETLEQLLATHLKDAEIIPVEINMSEATDEENPWIKFAGFFKDDPYFAQIAEAIRAERESNDDSEVDPSLYMVE
;
A
#
# COMPACT_ATOMS: atom_id res chain seq x y z
N MET A 1 -32.21 -1.72 -21.15
CA MET A 1 -31.08 -1.99 -22.07
C MET A 1 -29.91 -2.41 -21.20
N PRO A 2 -29.37 -3.64 -21.27
CA PRO A 2 -28.16 -3.96 -20.52
C PRO A 2 -27.03 -3.10 -21.10
N GLN A 3 -26.41 -2.27 -20.26
CA GLN A 3 -25.28 -1.43 -20.65
C GLN A 3 -24.12 -2.37 -20.96
N LYS A 4 -23.60 -2.32 -22.19
CA LYS A 4 -22.40 -3.08 -22.58
C LYS A 4 -21.20 -2.46 -21.86
N ALA A 5 -20.88 -2.97 -20.68
CA ALA A 5 -19.75 -2.51 -19.89
C ALA A 5 -18.45 -3.00 -20.57
N ASN A 6 -17.61 -2.08 -21.01
CA ASN A 6 -16.24 -2.41 -21.39
C ASN A 6 -15.38 -2.35 -20.12
N LEU A 7 -14.90 -3.51 -19.65
CA LEU A 7 -14.01 -3.61 -18.51
C LEU A 7 -12.56 -3.60 -19.00
N LYS A 8 -11.75 -2.68 -18.48
CA LYS A 8 -10.29 -2.70 -18.67
C LYS A 8 -9.66 -3.39 -17.48
N ILE A 9 -8.90 -4.45 -17.74
CA ILE A 9 -8.17 -5.24 -16.74
C ILE A 9 -6.68 -5.13 -17.06
N ASN A 10 -5.86 -4.90 -16.04
CA ASN A 10 -4.42 -4.88 -16.21
C ASN A 10 -3.87 -6.30 -16.13
N ILE A 11 -3.11 -6.71 -17.16
CA ILE A 11 -2.50 -8.04 -17.21
C ILE A 11 -1.00 -7.94 -16.91
N LEU A 12 -0.56 -8.71 -15.92
CA LEU A 12 0.85 -8.95 -15.64
C LEU A 12 1.32 -10.18 -16.43
N LEU A 13 2.40 -9.99 -17.19
CA LEU A 13 3.09 -11.07 -17.90
C LEU A 13 4.46 -11.33 -17.23
N GLU A 14 4.69 -12.57 -16.82
CA GLU A 14 5.95 -13.03 -16.25
C GLU A 14 6.56 -14.10 -17.17
N ASN A 15 7.83 -13.97 -17.53
CA ASN A 15 8.57 -15.01 -18.23
C ASN A 15 9.31 -15.87 -17.21
N LYS A 16 8.96 -17.17 -17.10
CA LYS A 16 9.65 -18.15 -16.27
C LYS A 16 10.21 -19.27 -17.13
N ASN A 17 11.54 -19.27 -17.29
CA ASN A 17 12.26 -20.25 -18.11
C ASN A 17 11.63 -20.34 -19.52
N ASP A 18 11.05 -21.49 -19.86
CA ASP A 18 10.43 -21.80 -21.15
C ASP A 18 8.92 -21.52 -21.20
N ARG A 19 8.37 -20.83 -20.20
CA ARG A 19 6.94 -20.57 -20.08
C ARG A 19 6.65 -19.11 -19.78
N VAL A 20 5.51 -18.67 -20.30
CA VAL A 20 4.93 -17.35 -20.07
C VAL A 20 3.72 -17.50 -19.18
N ILE A 21 3.67 -16.68 -18.15
CA ILE A 21 2.56 -16.63 -17.22
C ILE A 21 1.84 -15.31 -17.42
N ALA A 22 0.54 -15.35 -17.71
CA ALA A 22 -0.34 -14.20 -17.72
C ALA A 22 -1.25 -14.23 -16.48
N SER A 23 -1.44 -13.08 -15.82
CA SER A 23 -2.33 -12.95 -14.66
C SER A 23 -3.08 -11.62 -14.68
N ALA A 24 -4.33 -11.62 -14.24
CA ALA A 24 -5.13 -10.41 -14.07
C ALA A 24 -4.83 -9.78 -12.71
N LEU A 25 -4.35 -8.53 -12.67
CA LEU A 25 -3.93 -7.87 -11.43
C LEU A 25 -5.10 -7.64 -10.47
N GLU A 26 -6.26 -7.28 -11.01
CA GLU A 26 -7.49 -7.04 -10.26
C GLU A 26 -8.14 -8.33 -9.77
N LEU A 27 -7.79 -9.47 -10.36
CA LEU A 27 -8.37 -10.78 -10.07
C LEU A 27 -7.24 -11.83 -9.92
N PRO A 28 -6.50 -11.84 -8.80
CA PRO A 28 -5.28 -12.64 -8.64
C PRO A 28 -5.47 -14.15 -8.81
N SER A 29 -6.69 -14.64 -8.64
CA SER A 29 -7.06 -16.05 -8.88
C SER A 29 -7.02 -16.44 -10.36
N TYR A 30 -7.04 -15.48 -11.27
CA TYR A 30 -7.04 -15.69 -12.72
C TYR A 30 -5.63 -15.59 -13.27
N ARG A 31 -5.01 -16.75 -13.43
CA ARG A 31 -3.64 -16.92 -13.92
C ARG A 31 -3.60 -18.08 -14.90
N VAL A 32 -2.89 -17.89 -16.00
CA VAL A 32 -2.63 -18.93 -17.00
C VAL A 32 -1.14 -19.03 -17.27
N GLU A 33 -0.67 -20.24 -17.50
CA GLU A 33 0.70 -20.54 -17.88
C GLU A 33 0.68 -21.24 -19.25
N ALA A 34 1.46 -20.72 -20.20
CA ALA A 34 1.55 -21.25 -21.55
C ALA A 34 2.98 -21.17 -22.10
N THR A 35 3.21 -21.79 -23.24
CA THR A 35 4.53 -21.80 -23.91
C THR A 35 4.84 -20.50 -24.65
N THR A 36 3.84 -19.73 -25.04
CA THR A 36 4.03 -18.43 -25.70
C THR A 36 3.17 -17.34 -25.07
N ARG A 37 3.57 -16.10 -25.31
CA ARG A 37 2.84 -14.91 -24.86
C ARG A 37 1.42 -14.88 -25.41
N GLU A 38 1.28 -15.16 -26.70
CA GLU A 38 0.02 -15.10 -27.43
C GLU A 38 -0.98 -16.12 -26.85
N VAL A 39 -0.52 -17.36 -26.62
CA VAL A 39 -1.34 -18.41 -26.05
C VAL A 39 -1.74 -18.08 -24.61
N ALA A 40 -0.82 -17.55 -23.80
CA ALA A 40 -1.12 -17.15 -22.42
C ALA A 40 -2.20 -16.06 -22.38
N LEU A 41 -2.10 -15.06 -23.25
CA LEU A 41 -3.04 -13.94 -23.33
C LEU A 41 -4.42 -14.39 -23.83
N GLU A 42 -4.47 -15.14 -24.94
CA GLU A 42 -5.75 -15.62 -25.51
C GLU A 42 -6.49 -16.52 -24.51
N THR A 43 -5.76 -17.43 -23.86
CA THR A 43 -6.36 -18.34 -22.88
C THR A 43 -6.87 -17.57 -21.65
N LEU A 44 -6.10 -16.58 -21.16
CA LEU A 44 -6.55 -15.73 -20.05
C LEU A 44 -7.76 -14.88 -20.43
N GLU A 45 -7.81 -14.33 -21.63
CA GLU A 45 -8.95 -13.58 -22.14
C GLU A 45 -10.21 -14.44 -22.22
N GLN A 46 -10.10 -15.66 -22.74
CA GLN A 46 -11.22 -16.62 -22.79
C GLN A 46 -11.70 -17.01 -21.39
N LEU A 47 -10.77 -17.24 -20.45
CA LEU A 47 -11.08 -17.57 -19.07
C LEU A 47 -11.85 -16.41 -18.39
N LEU A 48 -11.38 -15.17 -18.55
CA LEU A 48 -12.03 -13.97 -18.03
C LEU A 48 -13.40 -13.74 -18.68
N ALA A 49 -13.50 -13.85 -20.01
CA ALA A 49 -14.76 -13.67 -20.74
C ALA A 49 -15.80 -14.71 -20.32
N THR A 50 -15.39 -15.96 -20.10
CA THR A 50 -16.28 -17.04 -19.65
C THR A 50 -16.82 -16.75 -18.26
N HIS A 51 -15.95 -16.34 -17.33
CA HIS A 51 -16.38 -16.03 -15.96
C HIS A 51 -17.25 -14.77 -15.91
N LEU A 52 -16.87 -13.71 -16.62
CA LEU A 52 -17.57 -12.43 -16.58
C LEU A 52 -18.91 -12.44 -17.33
N LYS A 53 -19.15 -13.42 -18.21
CA LYS A 53 -20.42 -13.57 -18.93
C LYS A 53 -21.62 -13.73 -17.99
N ASP A 54 -21.44 -14.49 -16.91
CA ASP A 54 -22.48 -14.80 -15.94
C ASP A 54 -22.28 -14.05 -14.61
N ALA A 55 -21.30 -13.14 -14.55
CA ALA A 55 -20.98 -12.38 -13.34
C ALA A 55 -21.76 -11.05 -13.29
N GLU A 56 -22.21 -10.70 -12.09
CA GLU A 56 -22.78 -9.40 -11.77
C GLU A 56 -21.81 -8.60 -10.89
N ILE A 57 -21.54 -7.35 -11.27
CA ILE A 57 -20.74 -6.43 -10.45
C ILE A 57 -21.70 -5.73 -9.47
N ILE A 58 -21.60 -6.09 -8.19
CA ILE A 58 -22.37 -5.46 -7.12
C ILE A 58 -21.47 -4.45 -6.42
N PRO A 59 -21.71 -3.12 -6.55
CA PRO A 59 -20.99 -2.15 -5.75
C PRO A 59 -21.41 -2.30 -4.29
N VAL A 60 -20.43 -2.58 -3.43
CA VAL A 60 -20.64 -2.63 -1.98
C VAL A 60 -19.95 -1.43 -1.36
N GLU A 61 -20.73 -0.50 -0.83
CA GLU A 61 -20.22 0.52 0.06
C GLU A 61 -19.94 -0.12 1.41
N ILE A 62 -18.66 -0.37 1.69
CA ILE A 62 -18.22 -0.77 3.01
C ILE A 62 -18.15 0.52 3.83
N ASN A 63 -19.17 0.76 4.64
CA ASN A 63 -19.05 1.69 5.74
C ASN A 63 -18.02 1.09 6.69
N MET A 64 -16.75 1.49 6.54
CA MET A 64 -15.86 1.46 7.70
C MET A 64 -16.59 2.32 8.71
N SER A 65 -17.09 1.70 9.79
CA SER A 65 -17.54 2.45 10.95
C SER A 65 -16.48 3.50 11.14
N GLU A 66 -16.87 4.78 11.03
CA GLU A 66 -16.00 5.92 11.34
C GLU A 66 -15.17 5.45 12.50
N ALA A 67 -13.84 5.36 12.30
CA ALA A 67 -12.91 4.83 13.28
C ALA A 67 -13.48 5.27 14.61
N THR A 68 -14.04 4.32 15.36
CA THR A 68 -14.82 4.59 16.58
C THR A 68 -14.15 5.74 17.26
N ASP A 69 -14.87 6.78 17.69
CA ASP A 69 -14.42 7.99 18.41
C ASP A 69 -13.40 7.71 19.54
N GLU A 70 -12.30 7.07 19.20
CA GLU A 70 -11.12 6.76 19.95
C GLU A 70 -10.33 8.02 19.73
N GLU A 71 -10.66 8.97 20.61
CA GLU A 71 -9.94 10.18 20.89
C GLU A 71 -8.48 9.99 20.47
N ASN A 72 -8.04 10.78 19.48
CA ASN A 72 -6.71 10.64 18.88
C ASN A 72 -5.68 10.39 20.01
N PRO A 73 -4.94 9.27 19.99
CA PRO A 73 -4.14 8.83 21.13
C PRO A 73 -3.02 9.82 21.50
N TRP A 74 -2.77 10.83 20.67
CA TRP A 74 -1.87 11.94 20.93
C TRP A 74 -2.47 13.05 21.80
N ILE A 75 -3.80 13.15 21.89
CA ILE A 75 -4.51 14.14 22.72
C ILE A 75 -4.13 14.01 24.19
N LYS A 76 -3.94 12.78 24.69
CA LYS A 76 -3.52 12.54 26.09
C LYS A 76 -2.17 13.14 26.47
N PHE A 77 -1.35 13.52 25.48
CA PHE A 77 -0.04 14.14 25.69
C PHE A 77 -0.05 15.65 25.42
N ALA A 78 -1.18 16.23 25.02
CA ALA A 78 -1.28 17.66 24.75
C ALA A 78 -0.99 18.46 26.04
N GLY A 79 0.06 19.30 25.99
CA GLY A 79 0.45 20.13 27.13
C GLY A 79 1.20 19.40 28.25
N PHE A 80 1.65 18.16 28.02
CA PHE A 80 2.36 17.36 29.03
C PHE A 80 3.55 18.09 29.69
N PHE A 81 4.25 18.96 28.94
CA PHE A 81 5.40 19.72 29.43
C PHE A 81 5.11 21.20 29.72
N LYS A 82 3.83 21.62 29.77
CA LYS A 82 3.44 23.03 29.90
C LYS A 82 4.05 23.71 31.14
N ASP A 83 4.08 22.98 32.26
CA ASP A 83 4.53 23.49 33.56
C ASP A 83 5.91 22.94 33.97
N ASP A 84 6.63 22.28 33.04
CA ASP A 84 7.97 21.74 33.31
C ASP A 84 8.99 22.91 33.36
N PRO A 85 9.66 23.13 34.50
CA PRO A 85 10.59 24.25 34.67
C PRO A 85 11.86 24.11 33.81
N TYR A 86 12.16 22.91 33.30
CA TYR A 86 13.31 22.64 32.45
C TYR A 86 12.98 22.68 30.95
N PHE A 87 11.70 22.78 30.57
CA PHE A 87 11.28 22.73 29.17
C PHE A 87 12.00 23.76 28.30
N ALA A 88 12.12 25.00 28.78
CA ALA A 88 12.79 26.08 28.05
C ALA A 88 14.28 25.80 27.82
N GLN A 89 14.97 25.24 28.83
CA GLN A 89 16.39 24.90 28.74
C GLN A 89 16.61 23.76 27.74
N ILE A 90 15.77 22.72 27.79
CA ILE A 90 15.86 21.57 26.89
C ILE A 90 15.54 21.98 25.45
N ALA A 91 14.50 22.80 25.24
CA ALA A 91 14.15 23.29 23.91
C ALA A 91 15.29 24.13 23.27
N GLU A 92 15.97 24.93 24.07
CA GLU A 92 17.12 25.71 23.61
C GLU A 92 18.33 24.82 23.28
N ALA A 93 18.60 23.80 24.10
CA ALA A 93 19.66 22.83 23.80
C ALA A 93 19.41 22.08 22.48
N ILE A 94 18.17 21.63 22.25
CA ILE A 94 17.76 20.96 21.01
C ILE A 94 17.90 21.91 19.80
N ARG A 95 17.54 23.19 19.96
CA ARG A 95 17.71 24.19 18.89
C ARG A 95 19.18 24.41 18.57
N ALA A 96 20.01 24.59 19.59
CA ALA A 96 21.45 24.79 19.42
C ALA A 96 22.10 23.61 18.69
N GLU A 97 21.68 22.37 18.97
CA GLU A 97 22.14 21.18 18.25
C GLU A 97 21.74 21.23 16.77
N ARG A 98 20.47 21.54 16.45
CA ARG A 98 19.98 21.63 15.05
C ARG A 98 20.63 22.73 14.22
N GLU A 99 20.99 23.84 14.86
CA GLU A 99 21.65 24.98 14.22
C GLU A 99 23.17 24.85 14.22
N SER A 100 23.70 23.89 14.99
CA SER A 100 25.13 23.58 14.94
C SER A 100 25.46 22.98 13.58
N ASN A 101 26.53 23.49 12.98
CA ASN A 101 27.03 23.02 11.69
C ASN A 101 27.92 21.78 11.88
N ASP A 102 27.55 20.93 12.85
CA ASP A 102 28.27 19.75 13.25
C ASP A 102 27.93 18.60 12.29
N ASP A 103 28.79 18.42 11.29
CA ASP A 103 28.73 17.33 10.32
C ASP A 103 29.36 16.02 10.88
N SER A 104 29.61 15.94 12.20
CA SER A 104 30.11 14.69 12.78
C SER A 104 29.12 13.55 12.55
N GLU A 105 29.65 12.43 12.07
CA GLU A 105 28.87 11.23 11.79
C GLU A 105 28.27 10.73 13.11
N VAL A 106 26.94 10.74 13.21
CA VAL A 106 26.22 10.11 14.32
C VAL A 106 26.60 8.64 14.38
N ASP A 107 27.20 8.21 15.48
CA ASP A 107 27.61 6.82 15.70
C ASP A 107 26.40 5.88 15.46
N PRO A 108 26.42 5.06 14.40
CA PRO A 108 25.28 4.21 14.04
C PRO A 108 24.94 3.17 15.12
N SER A 109 25.87 2.86 16.02
CA SER A 109 25.65 1.91 17.10
C SER A 109 24.67 2.42 18.18
N LEU A 110 24.41 3.73 18.26
CA LEU A 110 23.45 4.33 19.19
C LEU A 110 21.97 4.08 18.83
N TYR A 111 21.69 3.69 17.58
CA TYR A 111 20.33 3.44 17.08
C TYR A 111 20.06 1.96 16.79
N MET A 112 21.07 1.10 16.93
CA MET A 112 20.91 -0.35 16.79
C MET A 112 20.68 -0.96 18.17
N VAL A 113 19.41 -1.11 18.52
CA VAL A 113 19.01 -2.02 19.60
C VAL A 113 19.12 -3.44 19.04
N GLU A 114 19.98 -4.27 19.64
CA GLU A 114 20.06 -5.71 19.33
C GLU A 114 18.71 -6.43 19.54
#